data_AF-A0A1V4VFQ0-F1
#
_entry.id   AF-A0A1V4VFQ0-F1
#
_cell.length_a   1.000
_cell.length_b   1.000
_cell.length_c   1.000
_cell.angle_alpha   90.00
_cell.angle_beta   90.00
_cell.angle_gamma   90.00
#
_symmetry.space_group_name_H-M   'P 1'
#
loop_
_entity.id
_entity.type
_entity.pdbx_description
1 polymer ?
#
loop_
_entity_poly.entity_id
_entity_poly.type
_entity_poly.pdbx_seq_one_letter_code
_entity_poly.pdbx_strand_id
1 'polypeptide(L)'
;MRLIIGFIETAEFKEYKEGELIFRARGGDDTGYFQFPYLLIYNPVKGELRNEELFLPLNEQEQVSFGKRTWKQVITNFEIADPTIHFDFKPAPGEELAGGHPLPETTVRYNEEANEFVLSFFNVEFADTFKDNTHFESHGLKFAKEFNFEQLPGRPGDGQNPSQPPVVRVRISLEGNPQYNAAISYSGGIGYDRTIRCTVNFR
;
A
#
# COMPACT_ATOMS: atom_id res chain seq x y z
N MET A 1 -13.54 -38.55 3.71
CA MET A 1 -12.53 -37.57 4.13
C MET A 1 -12.33 -36.60 2.98
N ARG A 2 -12.65 -35.30 3.12
CA ARG A 2 -12.41 -34.34 2.05
C ARG A 2 -10.98 -33.80 2.18
N LEU A 3 -10.17 -34.01 1.16
CA LEU A 3 -8.83 -33.42 1.04
C LEU A 3 -9.01 -31.94 0.67
N ILE A 4 -8.46 -31.03 1.47
CA ILE A 4 -8.35 -29.62 1.09
C ILE A 4 -7.23 -29.56 0.05
N ILE A 5 -7.58 -29.34 -1.23
CA ILE A 5 -6.60 -29.12 -2.30
C ILE A 5 -6.87 -27.74 -2.89
N GLY A 6 -6.16 -26.76 -2.35
CA GLY A 6 -6.04 -25.41 -2.87
C GLY A 6 -4.74 -24.86 -2.33
N PHE A 7 -3.75 -24.70 -3.21
CA PHE A 7 -2.46 -24.16 -2.85
C PHE A 7 -2.49 -22.67 -3.13
N ILE A 8 -2.49 -21.86 -2.07
CA ILE A 8 -2.18 -20.44 -2.16
C ILE A 8 -0.78 -20.34 -1.55
N GLU A 9 0.22 -20.23 -2.42
CA GLU A 9 1.66 -20.22 -2.06
C GLU A 9 1.99 -19.22 -0.96
N THR A 10 1.24 -18.13 -0.91
CA THR A 10 1.45 -16.99 -0.04
C THR A 10 0.54 -16.99 1.20
N ALA A 11 -0.18 -18.09 1.47
CA ALA A 11 -1.06 -18.23 2.62
C ALA A 11 -0.38 -19.01 3.76
N GLU A 12 -0.29 -18.38 4.92
CA GLU A 12 0.26 -18.94 6.16
C GLU A 12 -0.89 -19.23 7.14
N PHE A 13 -0.92 -20.44 7.71
CA PHE A 13 -1.92 -20.81 8.71
C PHE A 13 -1.75 -19.95 9.96
N LYS A 14 -2.83 -19.29 10.37
CA LYS A 14 -2.85 -18.42 11.56
C LYS A 14 -3.47 -19.14 12.75
N GLU A 15 -4.71 -19.61 12.61
CA GLU A 15 -5.45 -20.26 13.70
C GLU A 15 -6.66 -21.05 13.20
N TYR A 16 -7.20 -21.90 14.08
CA TYR A 16 -8.52 -22.50 13.92
C TYR A 16 -9.46 -21.92 14.97
N LYS A 17 -10.55 -21.30 14.55
CA LYS A 17 -11.48 -20.59 15.43
C LYS A 17 -12.91 -20.80 14.95
N GLU A 18 -13.81 -21.11 15.89
CA GLU A 18 -15.27 -21.21 15.64
C GLU A 18 -15.65 -22.15 14.47
N GLY A 19 -14.87 -23.19 14.23
CA GLY A 19 -15.14 -24.13 13.14
C GLY A 19 -14.49 -23.74 11.80
N GLU A 20 -13.74 -22.64 11.75
CA GLU A 20 -13.12 -22.11 10.54
C GLU A 20 -11.59 -22.14 10.63
N LEU A 21 -10.93 -22.42 9.50
CA LEU A 21 -9.48 -22.33 9.34
C LEU A 21 -9.14 -20.93 8.81
N ILE A 22 -8.32 -20.19 9.56
CA ILE A 22 -7.93 -18.81 9.25
C ILE A 22 -6.47 -18.80 8.82
N PHE A 23 -6.19 -18.17 7.68
CA PHE A 23 -4.84 -17.99 7.14
C PHE A 23 -4.57 -16.51 6.92
N ARG A 24 -3.32 -16.09 7.14
CA ARG A 24 -2.82 -14.79 6.65
C ARG A 24 -2.28 -15.01 5.25
N ALA A 25 -2.79 -14.26 4.28
CA ALA A 25 -2.36 -14.36 2.90
C ALA A 25 -1.79 -13.04 2.38
N ARG A 26 -0.95 -13.13 1.35
CA ARG A 26 -0.53 -11.98 0.54
C ARG A 26 -0.97 -12.23 -0.89
N GLY A 27 -1.90 -11.43 -1.40
CA GLY A 27 -2.33 -11.56 -2.79
C GLY A 27 -1.28 -11.03 -3.74
N GLY A 28 -1.38 -11.39 -5.01
CA GLY A 28 -0.38 -11.02 -6.01
C GLY A 28 0.34 -12.23 -6.56
N ASP A 29 0.17 -12.41 -7.86
CA ASP A 29 0.59 -13.58 -8.62
C ASP A 29 2.06 -13.46 -9.10
N ASP A 30 2.55 -14.47 -9.82
CA ASP A 30 3.81 -14.57 -10.58
C ASP A 30 4.17 -13.32 -11.41
N THR A 31 3.19 -12.45 -11.63
CA THR A 31 3.33 -11.16 -12.29
C THR A 31 3.94 -10.06 -11.41
N GLY A 32 4.20 -10.31 -10.13
CA GLY A 32 4.87 -9.39 -9.20
C GLY A 32 4.01 -8.22 -8.73
N TYR A 33 2.68 -8.38 -8.70
CA TYR A 33 1.73 -7.38 -8.24
C TYR A 33 1.24 -7.69 -6.82
N PHE A 34 1.95 -7.23 -5.80
CA PHE A 34 1.65 -7.62 -4.42
C PHE A 34 0.47 -6.83 -3.85
N GLN A 35 -0.51 -7.52 -3.28
CA GLN A 35 -1.58 -6.93 -2.50
C GLN A 35 -1.14 -6.80 -1.04
N PHE A 36 -1.75 -5.85 -0.34
CA PHE A 36 -1.61 -5.79 1.11
C PHE A 36 -2.09 -7.10 1.76
N PRO A 37 -1.48 -7.54 2.87
CA PRO A 37 -1.91 -8.76 3.56
C PRO A 37 -3.40 -8.76 3.91
N TYR A 38 -4.06 -9.91 3.80
CA TYR A 38 -5.47 -10.11 4.13
C TYR A 38 -5.69 -11.48 4.79
N LEU A 39 -6.90 -11.73 5.30
CA LEU A 39 -7.28 -13.01 5.87
C LEU A 39 -8.02 -13.86 4.83
N LEU A 40 -7.62 -15.13 4.73
CA LEU A 40 -8.38 -16.17 4.07
C LEU A 40 -9.06 -17.02 5.14
N ILE A 41 -10.38 -17.13 5.07
CA ILE A 41 -11.16 -17.88 6.04
C ILE A 41 -11.91 -18.99 5.33
N TYR A 42 -11.56 -20.23 5.69
CA TYR A 42 -12.11 -21.42 5.10
C TYR A 42 -13.01 -22.17 6.10
N ASN A 43 -14.25 -22.41 5.71
CA ASN A 43 -15.18 -23.24 6.45
C ASN A 43 -15.16 -24.68 5.88
N PRO A 44 -14.53 -25.66 6.55
CA PRO A 44 -14.41 -27.02 6.03
C PRO A 44 -15.74 -27.79 5.99
N VAL A 45 -16.72 -27.40 6.81
CA VAL A 45 -18.04 -28.05 6.85
C VAL A 45 -18.87 -27.64 5.63
N LYS A 46 -18.89 -26.34 5.33
CA LYS A 46 -19.63 -25.78 4.20
C LYS A 46 -18.85 -25.84 2.88
N GLY A 47 -17.52 -25.93 2.94
CA GLY A 47 -16.65 -25.84 1.78
C GLY A 47 -16.54 -24.42 1.22
N GLU A 48 -16.73 -23.40 2.05
CA GLU A 48 -16.74 -21.99 1.66
C GLU A 48 -15.40 -21.34 1.99
N LEU A 49 -14.90 -20.51 1.07
CA LEU A 49 -13.70 -19.68 1.27
C LEU A 49 -14.10 -18.21 1.08
N ARG A 50 -13.67 -17.35 2.00
CA ARG A 50 -13.86 -15.89 1.89
C ARG A 50 -12.59 -15.14 2.25
N ASN A 51 -12.52 -13.91 1.75
CA ASN A 51 -11.44 -12.97 2.05
C ASN A 51 -11.97 -11.90 3.01
N GLU A 52 -11.18 -11.55 4.02
CA GLU A 52 -11.47 -10.44 4.93
C GLU A 52 -10.26 -9.52 5.06
N GLU A 53 -10.50 -8.24 5.30
CA GLU A 53 -9.44 -7.26 5.53
C GLU A 53 -8.62 -7.62 6.77
N LEU A 54 -7.31 -7.51 6.66
CA LEU A 54 -6.41 -7.62 7.80
C LEU A 54 -5.88 -6.24 8.16
N PHE A 55 -6.08 -5.85 9.41
CA PHE A 55 -5.40 -4.70 9.99
C PHE A 55 -4.21 -5.18 10.81
N LEU A 56 -3.05 -4.65 10.51
CA LEU A 56 -1.79 -5.01 11.15
C LEU A 56 -1.49 -4.03 12.29
N PRO A 57 -0.98 -4.51 13.44
CA PRO A 57 -0.31 -3.67 14.42
C PRO A 57 0.85 -2.88 13.80
N LEU A 58 1.18 -1.70 14.33
CA LEU A 58 2.28 -0.87 13.83
C LEU A 58 3.65 -1.54 13.94
N ASN A 59 3.84 -2.51 14.83
CA ASN A 59 5.09 -3.25 14.98
C ASN A 59 5.16 -4.51 14.11
N GLU A 60 4.05 -4.96 13.51
CA GLU A 60 4.02 -6.12 12.61
C GLU A 60 4.20 -5.71 11.14
N GLN A 61 5.35 -5.12 10.85
CA GLN A 61 5.64 -4.53 9.54
C GLN A 61 6.79 -5.17 8.79
N GLU A 62 7.48 -6.15 9.39
CA GLU A 62 8.57 -6.82 8.72
C GLU A 62 8.08 -7.42 7.39
N GLN A 63 8.61 -6.85 6.31
CA GLN A 63 8.35 -7.21 4.92
C GLN A 63 6.93 -6.91 4.40
N VAL A 64 6.23 -5.89 4.91
CA VAL A 64 5.01 -5.41 4.23
C VAL A 64 5.39 -4.51 3.06
N SER A 65 5.43 -5.12 1.88
CA SER A 65 5.47 -4.45 0.58
C SER A 65 4.23 -4.80 -0.24
N PHE A 66 3.73 -3.83 -0.99
CA PHE A 66 2.57 -4.00 -1.87
C PHE A 66 2.69 -3.07 -3.08
N GLY A 67 1.79 -3.22 -4.05
CA GLY A 67 1.94 -2.61 -5.37
C GLY A 67 2.99 -3.34 -6.21
N LYS A 68 3.48 -2.66 -7.24
CA LYS A 68 4.45 -3.21 -8.19
C LYS A 68 5.41 -2.13 -8.65
N ARG A 69 6.69 -2.49 -8.83
CA ARG A 69 7.65 -1.59 -9.46
C ARG A 69 7.26 -1.38 -10.92
N THR A 70 6.95 -0.15 -11.28
CA THR A 70 6.47 0.20 -12.63
C THR A 70 7.29 1.32 -13.25
N TRP A 71 6.87 1.75 -14.43
CA TRP A 71 7.18 3.07 -14.98
C TRP A 71 6.88 4.19 -14.00
N LYS A 72 7.46 5.34 -14.29
CA LYS A 72 7.44 6.51 -13.42
C LYS A 72 6.01 7.05 -13.27
N GLN A 73 5.61 7.30 -12.02
CA GLN A 73 4.31 7.88 -11.69
C GLN A 73 4.49 9.23 -10.98
N VAL A 74 3.44 10.02 -10.94
CA VAL A 74 3.36 11.24 -10.12
C VAL A 74 2.27 11.08 -9.07
N ILE A 75 2.55 11.49 -7.84
CA ILE A 75 1.51 11.72 -6.84
C ILE A 75 0.86 13.06 -7.14
N THR A 76 -0.46 13.01 -7.34
CA THR A 76 -1.26 14.13 -7.84
C THR A 76 -2.15 14.74 -6.77
N ASN A 77 -2.55 13.94 -5.79
CA ASN A 77 -3.45 14.38 -4.72
C ASN A 77 -3.20 13.58 -3.43
N PHE A 78 -3.52 14.24 -2.32
CA PHE A 78 -3.54 13.69 -0.97
C PHE A 78 -4.83 14.15 -0.30
N GLU A 79 -5.63 13.21 0.17
CA GLU A 79 -6.95 13.48 0.75
C GLU A 79 -7.10 12.74 2.08
N ILE A 80 -7.66 13.44 3.07
CA ILE A 80 -7.92 12.91 4.40
C ILE A 80 -9.44 12.76 4.57
N ALA A 81 -9.90 11.55 4.87
CA ALA A 81 -11.30 11.22 5.14
C ALA A 81 -11.38 10.25 6.33
N ASP A 82 -11.47 10.77 7.56
CA ASP A 82 -11.36 9.99 8.81
C ASP A 82 -12.19 8.69 8.80
N PRO A 83 -11.58 7.52 9.11
CA PRO A 83 -10.20 7.28 9.56
C PRO A 83 -9.20 6.93 8.44
N THR A 84 -9.50 7.37 7.23
CA THR A 84 -8.86 6.94 5.99
C THR A 84 -8.03 8.05 5.36
N ILE A 85 -6.94 7.66 4.71
CA ILE A 85 -6.06 8.55 3.96
C ILE A 85 -5.94 8.02 2.54
N HIS A 86 -6.04 8.91 1.56
CA HIS A 86 -5.94 8.60 0.15
C HIS A 86 -4.72 9.29 -0.49
N PHE A 87 -3.99 8.52 -1.29
CA PHE A 87 -2.90 9.01 -2.15
C PHE A 87 -3.24 8.65 -3.59
N ASP A 88 -3.34 9.66 -4.46
CA ASP A 88 -3.72 9.46 -5.85
C ASP A 88 -2.51 9.61 -6.78
N PHE A 89 -2.35 8.63 -7.67
CA PHE A 89 -1.27 8.54 -8.62
C PHE A 89 -1.77 8.54 -10.06
N LYS A 90 -0.96 9.12 -10.93
CA LYS A 90 -1.10 9.05 -12.38
C LYS A 90 0.25 8.73 -13.04
N PRO A 91 0.27 8.21 -14.28
CA PRO A 91 1.50 8.12 -15.06
C PRO A 91 2.17 9.50 -15.15
N ALA A 92 3.51 9.55 -15.10
CA ALA A 92 4.23 10.79 -15.31
C ALA A 92 4.04 11.33 -16.75
N PRO A 93 4.18 12.64 -16.99
CA PRO A 93 4.10 13.20 -18.35
C PRO A 93 5.07 12.49 -19.30
N GLY A 94 4.58 12.03 -20.44
CA GLY A 94 5.36 11.28 -21.44
C GLY A 94 5.46 9.77 -21.21
N GLU A 95 4.94 9.24 -20.09
CA GLU A 95 4.81 7.81 -19.83
C GLU A 95 3.42 7.33 -20.27
N GLU A 96 3.38 6.40 -21.24
CA GLU A 96 2.15 5.72 -21.64
C GLU A 96 2.19 4.24 -21.21
N LEU A 97 1.26 3.87 -20.33
CA LEU A 97 1.15 2.49 -19.86
C LEU A 97 0.29 1.67 -20.82
N ALA A 98 0.92 0.92 -21.70
CA ALA A 98 0.25 -0.12 -22.46
C ALA A 98 -0.08 -1.32 -21.54
N GLY A 99 -1.24 -1.28 -20.85
CA GLY A 99 -1.75 -2.39 -20.05
C GLY A 99 -2.34 -1.98 -18.70
N GLY A 100 -1.97 -2.73 -17.64
CA GLY A 100 -2.43 -2.48 -16.29
C GLY A 100 -1.80 -1.24 -15.66
N HIS A 101 -2.58 -0.55 -14.83
CA HIS A 101 -2.16 0.60 -14.03
C HIS A 101 -2.00 0.17 -12.57
N PRO A 102 -0.93 -0.53 -12.18
CA PRO A 102 -0.79 -0.99 -10.81
C PRO A 102 -0.38 0.15 -9.87
N LEU A 103 -0.73 0.02 -8.59
CA LEU A 103 -0.18 0.88 -7.54
C LEU A 103 1.36 0.83 -7.58
N PRO A 104 2.06 1.97 -7.41
CA PRO A 104 3.51 1.96 -7.23
C PRO A 104 3.90 1.01 -6.10
N GLU A 105 5.05 0.35 -6.28
CA GLU A 105 5.69 -0.41 -5.20
C GLU A 105 5.76 0.49 -3.95
N THR A 106 5.22 -0.02 -2.87
CA THR A 106 5.05 0.70 -1.61
C THR A 106 5.60 -0.16 -0.48
N THR A 107 6.47 0.41 0.35
CA THR A 107 6.90 -0.22 1.61
C THR A 107 6.36 0.55 2.80
N VAL A 108 6.13 -0.18 3.89
CA VAL A 108 5.69 0.38 5.16
C VAL A 108 6.79 0.23 6.22
N ARG A 109 7.00 1.26 7.02
CA ARG A 109 7.86 1.23 8.21
C ARG A 109 7.24 2.04 9.35
N TYR A 110 7.47 1.62 10.58
CA TYR A 110 7.07 2.32 11.79
C TYR A 110 8.32 2.71 12.54
N ASN A 111 8.38 3.97 12.91
CA ASN A 111 9.42 4.53 13.75
C ASN A 111 8.85 4.69 15.16
N GLU A 112 9.17 3.73 16.03
CA GLU A 112 8.65 3.69 17.40
C GLU A 112 9.12 4.89 18.24
N GLU A 113 10.35 5.35 18.04
CA GLU A 113 10.91 6.50 18.80
C GLU A 113 10.19 7.81 18.51
N ALA A 114 9.78 8.01 17.25
CA ALA A 114 9.07 9.21 16.80
C ALA A 114 7.54 9.03 16.72
N ASN A 115 7.03 7.81 16.99
CA ASN A 115 5.65 7.40 16.74
C ASN A 115 5.17 7.75 15.31
N GLU A 116 6.01 7.47 14.30
CA GLU A 116 5.70 7.79 12.91
C GLU A 116 5.41 6.54 12.08
N PHE A 117 4.32 6.58 11.33
CA PHE A 117 4.05 5.64 10.26
C PHE A 117 4.59 6.16 8.94
N VAL A 118 5.44 5.37 8.28
CA VAL A 118 6.19 5.78 7.09
C VAL A 118 5.79 4.93 5.90
N LEU A 119 5.29 5.58 4.86
CA LEU A 119 5.08 5.01 3.54
C LEU A 119 6.20 5.48 2.61
N SER A 120 6.71 4.58 1.78
CA SER A 120 7.63 4.95 0.69
C SER A 120 7.09 4.42 -0.63
N PHE A 121 6.75 5.33 -1.54
CA PHE A 121 6.25 5.04 -2.88
C PHE A 121 7.41 5.12 -3.88
N PHE A 122 7.75 3.98 -4.49
CA PHE A 122 8.90 3.84 -5.38
C PHE A 122 8.56 4.19 -6.83
N ASN A 123 9.54 4.82 -7.49
CA ASN A 123 9.41 5.39 -8.83
C ASN A 123 8.27 6.43 -8.95
N VAL A 124 8.14 7.27 -7.92
CA VAL A 124 7.13 8.31 -7.84
C VAL A 124 7.79 9.68 -7.65
N GLU A 125 7.24 10.70 -8.28
CA GLU A 125 7.57 12.10 -8.05
C GLU A 125 6.35 12.95 -7.65
N PHE A 126 6.58 14.10 -7.04
CA PHE A 126 5.55 15.12 -6.88
C PHE A 126 5.12 15.66 -8.24
N ALA A 127 3.81 15.69 -8.49
CA ALA A 127 3.27 16.56 -9.53
C ALA A 127 3.68 18.02 -9.26
N ASP A 128 3.79 18.84 -10.31
CA ASP A 128 4.20 20.24 -10.15
C ASP A 128 3.28 21.01 -9.19
N THR A 129 2.00 20.64 -9.14
CA THR A 129 1.01 21.22 -8.22
C THR A 129 1.16 20.76 -6.76
N PHE A 130 2.04 19.81 -6.47
CA PHE A 130 2.24 19.20 -5.16
C PHE A 130 3.55 19.65 -4.47
N LYS A 131 4.41 20.38 -5.18
CA LYS A 131 5.79 20.71 -4.72
C LYS A 131 5.86 21.74 -3.59
N ASP A 132 4.85 22.59 -3.44
CA ASP A 132 4.92 23.74 -2.52
C ASP A 132 4.23 23.49 -1.17
N ASN A 133 3.60 22.33 -0.98
CA ASN A 133 2.88 22.01 0.26
C ASN A 133 3.15 20.55 0.65
N THR A 134 4.27 20.32 1.33
CA THR A 134 4.72 18.98 1.73
C THR A 134 4.52 18.69 3.21
N HIS A 135 3.90 19.60 3.95
CA HIS A 135 3.59 19.44 5.36
C HIS A 135 2.12 19.76 5.59
N PHE A 136 1.40 18.86 6.27
CA PHE A 136 -0.02 19.03 6.56
C PHE A 136 -0.34 18.61 7.99
N GLU A 137 -1.01 19.48 8.72
CA GLU A 137 -1.63 19.13 10.00
C GLU A 137 -3.06 18.65 9.78
N SER A 138 -3.41 17.56 10.43
CA SER A 138 -4.75 17.01 10.47
C SER A 138 -5.43 17.34 11.78
N HIS A 139 -6.42 18.22 11.70
CA HIS A 139 -7.29 18.53 12.83
C HIS A 139 -8.49 17.58 12.95
N GLY A 140 -8.69 16.68 11.96
CA GLY A 140 -9.90 15.85 11.83
C GLY A 140 -9.69 14.35 12.04
N LEU A 141 -8.45 13.85 11.99
CA LEU A 141 -8.19 12.41 12.17
C LEU A 141 -7.99 12.05 13.65
N LYS A 142 -8.57 10.92 14.03
CA LYS A 142 -8.39 10.34 15.36
C LYS A 142 -6.94 9.91 15.61
N PHE A 143 -6.26 9.35 14.60
CA PHE A 143 -4.98 8.66 14.79
C PHE A 143 -3.78 9.27 14.08
N ALA A 144 -3.96 10.19 13.13
CA ALA A 144 -2.86 10.77 12.35
C ALA A 144 -2.92 12.30 12.41
N LYS A 145 -1.87 12.92 12.95
CA LYS A 145 -1.85 14.36 13.29
C LYS A 145 -1.12 15.20 12.29
N GLU A 146 -0.05 14.68 11.72
CA GLU A 146 0.85 15.46 10.89
C GLU A 146 1.37 14.57 9.77
N PHE A 147 1.50 15.14 8.58
CA PHE A 147 1.94 14.46 7.39
C PHE A 147 3.09 15.24 6.79
N ASN A 148 4.23 14.58 6.66
CA ASN A 148 5.44 15.14 6.07
C ASN A 148 5.81 14.34 4.82
N PHE A 149 5.77 15.01 3.67
CA PHE A 149 6.13 14.47 2.38
C PHE A 149 7.56 14.85 2.02
N GLU A 150 8.35 13.89 1.58
CA GLU A 150 9.75 14.07 1.21
C GLU A 150 9.99 13.42 -0.16
N GLN A 151 10.47 14.21 -1.13
CA GLN A 151 10.98 13.68 -2.39
C GLN A 151 12.44 13.28 -2.19
N LEU A 152 12.72 11.99 -2.22
CA LEU A 152 14.09 11.49 -2.29
C LEU A 152 14.51 11.46 -3.76
N PRO A 153 15.62 12.11 -4.13
CA PRO A 153 16.06 12.17 -5.51
C PRO A 153 16.45 10.77 -6.00
N GLY A 154 16.04 10.45 -7.22
CA GLY A 154 16.63 9.34 -7.95
C GLY A 154 18.09 9.64 -8.28
N ARG A 155 18.93 8.61 -8.39
CA ARG A 155 20.32 8.78 -8.86
C ARG A 155 20.43 8.27 -10.29
N PRO A 156 21.08 9.01 -11.20
CA PRO A 156 21.49 8.46 -12.48
C PRO A 156 22.29 7.18 -12.22
N GLY A 157 21.97 6.13 -12.95
CA GLY A 157 22.75 4.89 -12.90
C GLY A 157 24.01 5.03 -13.75
N ASP A 158 25.00 4.22 -13.45
CA ASP A 158 26.10 3.93 -14.37
C ASP A 158 26.07 2.44 -14.76
N GLY A 159 27.05 1.99 -15.56
CA GLY A 159 27.09 0.60 -16.04
C GLY A 159 27.26 -0.47 -14.95
N GLN A 160 27.60 -0.09 -13.71
CA GLN A 160 27.78 -1.00 -12.58
C GLN A 160 26.68 -0.87 -11.52
N ASN A 161 26.06 0.30 -11.40
CA ASN A 161 24.94 0.56 -10.50
C ASN A 161 23.70 1.03 -11.27
N PRO A 162 22.60 0.25 -11.26
CA PRO A 162 21.37 0.69 -11.89
C PRO A 162 20.85 1.98 -11.24
N SER A 163 20.24 2.84 -12.06
CA SER A 163 19.65 4.10 -11.58
C SER A 163 18.70 3.84 -10.41
N GLN A 164 18.87 4.58 -9.31
CA GLN A 164 17.88 4.55 -8.24
C GLN A 164 16.66 5.35 -8.70
N PRO A 165 15.46 4.74 -8.75
CA PRO A 165 14.26 5.46 -9.09
C PRO A 165 13.93 6.49 -7.99
N PRO A 166 13.27 7.61 -8.33
CA PRO A 166 12.81 8.57 -7.34
C PRO A 166 11.82 7.92 -6.37
N VAL A 167 11.79 8.40 -5.13
CA VAL A 167 10.88 7.91 -4.09
C VAL A 167 10.16 9.09 -3.46
N VAL A 168 8.84 8.99 -3.32
CA VAL A 168 8.07 9.87 -2.43
C VAL A 168 7.89 9.15 -1.11
N ARG A 169 8.45 9.71 -0.04
CA ARG A 169 8.26 9.23 1.33
C ARG A 169 7.21 10.09 2.02
N VAL A 170 6.30 9.45 2.73
CA VAL A 170 5.29 10.10 3.59
C VAL A 170 5.52 9.63 5.01
N ARG A 171 5.85 10.54 5.92
CA ARG A 171 5.88 10.30 7.36
C ARG A 171 4.61 10.83 7.97
N ILE A 172 3.93 10.01 8.77
CA ILE A 172 2.67 10.33 9.40
C ILE A 172 2.87 10.24 10.91
N SER A 173 2.84 11.36 11.61
CA SER A 173 2.88 11.40 13.06
C SER A 173 1.56 10.85 13.60
N LEU A 174 1.63 9.82 14.44
CA LEU A 174 0.45 9.14 14.96
C LEU A 174 0.08 9.58 16.37
N GLU A 175 -1.19 9.40 16.73
CA GLU A 175 -1.70 9.43 18.09
C GLU A 175 -2.15 8.01 18.50
N GLY A 176 -1.67 7.56 19.66
CA GLY A 176 -1.92 6.19 20.14
C GLY A 176 -1.15 5.14 19.35
N ASN A 177 -1.70 3.91 19.30
CA ASN A 177 -1.10 2.76 18.61
C ASN A 177 -2.18 2.06 17.74
N PRO A 178 -2.66 2.73 16.68
CA PRO A 178 -3.71 2.19 15.80
C PRO A 178 -3.23 0.94 15.05
N GLN A 179 -4.16 0.11 14.60
CA GLN A 179 -3.88 -0.86 13.55
C GLN A 179 -4.12 -0.24 12.18
N TYR A 180 -3.49 -0.78 11.13
CA TYR A 180 -3.61 -0.23 9.78
C TYR A 180 -3.87 -1.29 8.71
N ASN A 181 -4.62 -0.91 7.70
CA ASN A 181 -4.80 -1.67 6.46
C ASN A 181 -4.49 -0.75 5.26
N ALA A 182 -4.02 -1.31 4.16
CA ALA A 182 -3.93 -0.59 2.89
C ALA A 182 -4.67 -1.32 1.77
N ALA A 183 -5.31 -0.55 0.90
CA ALA A 183 -6.04 -1.05 -0.25
C ALA A 183 -5.77 -0.20 -1.48
N ILE A 184 -6.00 -0.79 -2.65
CA ILE A 184 -5.94 -0.10 -3.93
C ILE A 184 -7.34 0.03 -4.52
N SER A 185 -7.64 1.20 -5.05
CA SER A 185 -8.82 1.42 -5.89
C SER A 185 -8.45 2.22 -7.14
N TYR A 186 -9.40 2.28 -8.07
CA TYR A 186 -9.21 2.97 -9.33
C TYR A 186 -10.41 3.84 -9.65
N SER A 187 -10.17 5.02 -10.21
CA SER A 187 -11.21 5.94 -10.62
C SER A 187 -10.82 6.67 -11.91
N GLY A 188 -11.78 7.31 -12.58
CA GLY A 188 -11.50 8.23 -13.69
C GLY A 188 -11.20 7.59 -15.05
N GLY A 189 -12.06 6.76 -15.63
CA GLY A 189 -11.90 6.28 -17.02
C GLY A 189 -10.90 5.12 -17.19
N ILE A 190 -10.40 4.94 -18.42
CA ILE A 190 -9.49 3.84 -18.82
C ILE A 190 -8.15 4.39 -19.34
N GLY A 191 -7.08 3.62 -19.20
CA GLY A 191 -5.75 4.03 -19.69
C GLY A 191 -5.23 5.26 -18.95
N TYR A 192 -4.78 6.27 -19.70
CA TYR A 192 -4.13 7.48 -19.16
C TYR A 192 -5.00 8.30 -18.20
N ASP A 193 -6.32 8.29 -18.37
CA ASP A 193 -7.22 9.05 -17.50
C ASP A 193 -7.36 8.43 -16.11
N ARG A 194 -7.03 7.12 -16.00
CA ARG A 194 -7.24 6.32 -14.80
C ARG A 194 -6.34 6.80 -13.67
N THR A 195 -6.98 7.21 -12.59
CA THR A 195 -6.33 7.53 -11.32
C THR A 195 -6.22 6.26 -10.49
N ILE A 196 -5.02 6.01 -9.97
CA ILE A 196 -4.75 4.90 -9.06
C ILE A 196 -4.73 5.46 -7.65
N ARG A 197 -5.53 4.89 -6.75
CA ARG A 197 -5.65 5.39 -5.38
C ARG A 197 -5.13 4.34 -4.40
N CYS A 198 -4.09 4.70 -3.64
CA CYS A 198 -3.74 4.00 -2.40
C CYS A 198 -4.63 4.53 -1.29
N THR A 199 -5.25 3.64 -0.54
CA THR A 199 -6.09 3.96 0.61
C THR A 199 -5.48 3.31 1.84
N VAL A 200 -5.15 4.11 2.87
CA VAL A 200 -4.68 3.62 4.16
C VAL A 200 -5.73 3.91 5.21
N ASN A 201 -6.16 2.88 5.93
CA ASN A 201 -7.20 2.96 6.93
C ASN A 201 -6.62 2.63 8.31
N PHE A 202 -6.89 3.48 9.30
CA PHE A 202 -6.48 3.28 10.69
C PHE A 202 -7.68 2.91 11.58
N ARG A 203 -7.47 2.05 12.58
CA ARG A 203 -8.51 1.70 13.56
C ARG A 203 -7.97 1.53 14.98
#